data_AF-A0A963XDY4-F1
#
_entry.id   AF-A0A963XDY4-F1
#
_cell.length_a   1.000
_cell.length_b   1.000
_cell.length_c   1.000
_cell.angle_alpha   90.00
_cell.angle_beta   90.00
_cell.angle_gamma   90.00
#
_symmetry.space_group_name_H-M   'P 1'
#
loop_
_entity.id
_entity.type
_entity.pdbx_description
1 polymer ?
#
loop_
_entity_poly.entity_id
_entity_poly.type
_entity_poly.pdbx_seq_one_letter_code
_entity_poly.pdbx_strand_id
1 'polypeptide(L)' 'MFAQAATFLKGAPSAADIPATALPEIAFIGRSNVGKSTLINALTGRKGLARASNTPGRTQEIN' A
#
# COMPACT_ATOMS: atom_id res chain seq x y z
N MET A 1 8.91 -18.26 8.38
CA MET A 1 8.45 -17.26 7.37
C MET A 1 8.18 -15.97 8.13
N PHE A 2 8.79 -14.84 7.76
CA PHE A 2 8.82 -13.60 8.57
C PHE A 2 7.60 -12.66 8.38
N ALA A 3 6.64 -13.03 7.53
CA ALA A 3 5.47 -12.18 7.28
C ALA A 3 4.38 -12.45 8.33
N GLN A 4 4.16 -11.48 9.22
CA GLN A 4 2.96 -11.46 10.07
C GLN A 4 1.71 -11.13 9.23
N ALA A 5 0.52 -11.36 9.80
CA ALA A 5 -0.74 -11.06 9.14
C ALA A 5 -0.82 -9.55 8.78
N ALA A 6 -1.06 -9.23 7.51
CA ALA A 6 -1.12 -7.86 7.00
C ALA A 6 -2.48 -7.56 6.34
N THR A 7 -3.28 -6.71 6.96
CA THR A 7 -4.61 -6.29 6.47
C THR A 7 -4.58 -4.90 5.87
N PHE A 8 -5.39 -4.67 4.84
CA PHE A 8 -5.62 -3.32 4.32
C PHE A 8 -6.42 -2.52 5.35
N LEU A 9 -5.88 -1.37 5.76
CA LEU A 9 -6.51 -0.52 6.79
C LEU A 9 -7.50 0.46 6.16
N LYS A 10 -7.02 1.37 5.31
CA LYS A 10 -7.83 2.44 4.71
C LYS A 10 -7.08 3.05 3.50
N GLY A 11 -7.84 3.48 2.49
CA GLY A 11 -7.37 4.44 1.49
C GLY A 11 -7.62 5.85 2.00
N ALA A 12 -6.57 6.66 2.14
CA ALA A 12 -6.62 8.03 2.61
C ALA A 12 -6.52 8.99 1.41
N PRO A 13 -7.63 9.66 1.01
CA PRO A 13 -7.62 10.57 -0.13
C PRO A 13 -6.85 11.87 0.14
N SER A 14 -6.64 12.22 1.42
CA SER A 14 -5.80 13.35 1.83
C SER A 14 -4.91 12.97 3.01
N ALA A 15 -3.87 13.79 3.27
CA ALA A 15 -3.02 13.60 4.45
C ALA A 15 -3.79 13.71 5.77
N ALA A 16 -4.90 14.46 5.80
CA ALA A 16 -5.75 14.58 6.97
C ALA A 16 -6.55 13.29 7.26
N ASP A 17 -6.67 12.39 6.28
CA ASP A 17 -7.39 11.12 6.41
C ASP A 17 -6.51 9.98 6.93
N ILE A 18 -5.20 10.22 7.10
CA ILE A 18 -4.24 9.26 7.63
C ILE A 18 -4.50 9.08 9.13
N PRO A 19 -4.75 7.85 9.60
CA PRO A 19 -4.98 7.60 11.02
C PRO A 19 -3.72 7.89 11.82
N ALA A 20 -3.88 8.54 12.99
CA ALA A 20 -2.79 8.68 13.93
C ALA A 20 -2.40 7.29 14.46
N THR A 21 -1.12 6.92 14.32
CA THR A 21 -0.58 5.66 14.82
C THR A 21 0.65 5.92 15.70
N ALA A 22 0.84 5.07 16.71
CA ALA A 22 2.05 5.06 17.53
C ALA A 22 3.15 4.14 16.96
N LEU A 23 2.85 3.42 15.88
CA LEU A 23 3.77 2.49 15.24
C LEU A 23 4.58 3.18 14.14
N PRO A 24 5.84 2.76 13.88
CA PRO A 24 6.59 3.21 12.72
C PRO A 24 5.87 2.87 11.40
N GLU A 25 5.86 3.82 10.47
CA GLU A 25 5.28 3.65 9.13
C GLU A 25 6.38 3.64 8.05
N ILE A 26 6.14 2.87 6.98
CA ILE A 26 7.03 2.78 5.82
C ILE A 26 6.23 3.14 4.56
N ALA A 27 6.64 4.22 3.89
CA ALA A 27 6.03 4.66 2.64
C ALA A 27 6.74 4.07 1.41
N PHE A 28 5.96 3.55 0.44
CA PHE A 28 6.47 3.06 -0.85
C PHE A 28 6.13 4.07 -1.96
N ILE A 29 7.13 4.78 -2.49
CA ILE A 29 6.95 5.86 -3.47
C ILE A 29 7.66 5.51 -4.79
N GLY A 30 7.06 5.86 -5.92
CA GLY A 30 7.63 5.64 -7.25
C GLY A 30 6.62 5.84 -8.37
N ARG A 31 7.10 5.93 -9.62
CA ARG A 31 6.27 6.17 -10.82
C ARG A 31 5.12 5.14 -10.95
N SER A 32 4.10 5.47 -11.74
CA SER A 32 3.04 4.50 -12.05
C SER A 32 3.63 3.22 -12.65
N ASN A 33 3.08 2.07 -12.27
CA ASN A 33 3.45 0.74 -12.77
C ASN A 33 4.91 0.26 -12.58
N VAL A 34 5.69 0.87 -11.68
CA VAL A 34 7.08 0.40 -11.37
C VAL A 34 7.15 -0.82 -10.45
N GLY A 35 6.02 -1.45 -10.11
CA GLY A 35 6.01 -2.68 -9.30
C GLY A 35 5.84 -2.50 -7.78
N LYS A 36 5.45 -1.31 -7.28
CA LYS A 36 5.20 -1.06 -5.85
C LYS A 36 4.23 -2.07 -5.21
N SER A 37 3.06 -2.26 -5.82
CA SER A 37 2.06 -3.21 -5.32
C SER A 37 2.56 -4.66 -5.37
N THR A 38 3.37 -5.01 -6.37
CA THR A 38 4.03 -6.32 -6.46
C THR A 38 4.98 -6.54 -5.29
N LEU A 39 5.81 -5.54 -4.95
CA LEU A 39 6.71 -5.60 -3.81
C LEU A 39 5.96 -5.75 -2.48
N ILE A 40 4.90 -4.96 -2.25
CA ILE A 40 4.09 -5.06 -1.02
C ILE A 40 3.46 -6.46 -0.89
N ASN A 41 2.89 -6.99 -1.98
CA ASN A 41 2.31 -8.33 -2.00
C ASN A 41 3.36 -9.42 -1.74
N ALA A 42 4.59 -9.27 -2.27
CA ALA A 42 5.70 -10.19 -2.04
C ALA A 42 6.19 -10.15 -0.58
N LEU A 43 6.38 -8.95 -0.01
CA LEU A 43 6.82 -8.77 1.39
C LEU A 43 5.82 -9.31 2.40
N THR A 44 4.52 -9.19 2.11
CA THR A 44 3.43 -9.66 3.00
C THR A 44 3.00 -11.10 2.72
N GLY A 45 3.52 -11.74 1.67
CA GLY A 45 3.10 -13.07 1.25
C GLY A 45 1.62 -13.16 0.84
N ARG A 46 0.98 -12.03 0.51
CA ARG A 46 -0.46 -11.95 0.20
C ARG A 46 -0.67 -11.51 -1.25
N LYS A 47 -1.51 -12.23 -2.00
CA LYS A 47 -1.95 -11.80 -3.33
C LYS A 47 -3.09 -10.78 -3.19
N GLY A 48 -2.92 -9.60 -3.79
CA GLY A 48 -3.99 -8.60 -3.89
C GLY A 48 -4.23 -7.74 -2.64
N LEU A 49 -3.31 -7.76 -1.66
CA LEU A 49 -3.36 -6.83 -0.51
C LEU A 49 -3.17 -5.40 -0.99
N ALA A 50 -2.08 -5.14 -1.70
CA ALA A 50 -1.90 -3.92 -2.46
C ALA A 50 -2.51 -4.12 -3.85
N ARG A 51 -3.57 -3.38 -4.15
CA ARG A 51 -4.24 -3.44 -5.45
C ARG A 51 -3.31 -2.86 -6.52
N ALA A 52 -2.82 -3.71 -7.43
CA ALA A 52 -2.15 -3.27 -8.64
C ALA A 52 -3.23 -2.83 -9.64
N SER A 53 -3.32 -1.55 -9.96
CA SER A 53 -4.20 -1.08 -11.05
C SER A 53 -3.38 -0.91 -12.32
N ASN A 54 -3.82 -1.53 -13.42
CA ASN A 54 -3.23 -1.34 -14.75
C ASN A 54 -3.68 -0.03 -15.42
N THR A 55 -4.65 0.68 -14.83
CA THR A 55 -5.13 1.98 -15.35
C THR A 55 -4.35 3.11 -14.67
N PRO A 56 -3.59 3.93 -15.42
CA PRO A 56 -2.93 5.11 -14.85
C PRO A 56 -3.93 6.01 -14.13
N GLY A 57 -3.59 6.51 -12.93
CA GLY A 57 -4.41 7.50 -12.22
C GLY A 57 -5.46 6.96 -11.24
N ARG A 58 -5.50 5.64 -10.97
CA ARG A 58 -6.47 5.03 -10.03
C ARG A 58 -6.00 4.94 -8.58
N THR A 59 -4.75 5.29 -8.29
CA THR A 59 -4.19 5.40 -6.93
C THR A 59 -3.92 6.87 -6.63
N GLN A 60 -4.98 7.67 -6.55
CA GLN A 60 -4.89 9.06 -6.05
C GLN A 60 -4.99 9.11 -4.52
N GLU A 61 -5.26 7.97 -3.88
CA GLU A 61 -5.32 7.80 -2.43
C GLU A 61 -4.01 7.20 -1.92
N ILE A 62 -3.56 7.67 -0.75
CA ILE A 62 -2.51 7.05 0.05
C ILE A 62 -3.08 5.72 0.55
N ASN A 63 -2.45 4.59 0.22
CA ASN A 63 -2.89 3.23 0.59
C ASN A 63 -1.85 2.52 1.45
#